data_AF-A0A645HSQ6-F1
#
_entry.id   AF-A0A645HSQ6-F1
#
_cell.length_a   1.000
_cell.length_b   1.000
_cell.length_c   1.000
_cell.angle_alpha   90.00
_cell.angle_beta   90.00
_cell.angle_gamma   90.00
#
_symmetry.space_group_name_H-M   'P 1'
#
loop_
_entity.id
_entity.type
_entity.pdbx_description
1 polymer ?
#
loop_
_entity_poly.entity_id
_entity_poly.type
_entity_poly.pdbx_seq_one_letter_code
_entity_poly.pdbx_strand_id
1 'polypeptide(L)'
;MEKLRENENFDISTFKCEVPLAFFTDNQFNVNTVNTKTFITMLASCSPISFISGANVDLAVTLKQSSSKEFHHIFPDKYLQQHGKIRKDIYPLANFCFLNNADNQKIKDKSPDDYVNLINATSIPRILDAALCPQDTFRISYEDFIKSRAQILLDYTTRLIS
;
A
#
# COMPACT_ATOMS: atom_id res chain seq x y z
N MET A 1 -8.34 -5.73 35.72
CA MET A 1 -7.38 -6.17 36.75
C MET A 1 -8.00 -7.16 37.73
N GLU A 2 -9.18 -6.90 38.33
CA GLU A 2 -9.81 -7.87 39.26
C GLU A 2 -10.05 -9.27 38.67
N LYS A 3 -10.57 -9.38 37.45
CA LYS A 3 -10.85 -10.68 36.82
C LYS A 3 -9.60 -11.52 36.49
N LEU A 4 -8.49 -10.86 36.13
CA LEU A 4 -7.16 -11.49 35.96
C LEU A 4 -6.57 -11.94 37.30
N ARG A 5 -6.87 -11.22 38.38
CA ARG A 5 -6.43 -11.55 39.73
C ARG A 5 -7.09 -12.83 40.25
N GLU A 6 -8.28 -13.15 39.76
CA GLU A 6 -9.07 -14.33 40.15
C GLU A 6 -8.90 -15.52 39.19
N ASN A 7 -8.57 -15.26 37.92
CA ASN A 7 -8.26 -16.28 36.94
C ASN A 7 -7.16 -15.78 36.00
N GLU A 8 -5.97 -16.37 36.13
CA GLU A 8 -4.79 -16.06 35.30
C GLU A 8 -4.99 -16.38 33.81
N ASN A 9 -5.94 -17.26 33.49
CA ASN A 9 -6.34 -17.61 32.12
C ASN A 9 -7.53 -16.76 31.63
N PHE A 10 -7.92 -15.72 32.36
CA PHE A 10 -8.97 -14.82 31.91
C PHE A 10 -8.51 -14.03 30.68
N ASP A 11 -9.10 -14.36 29.53
CA ASP A 11 -8.84 -13.66 28.29
C ASP A 11 -9.33 -12.21 28.38
N ILE A 12 -8.41 -11.30 28.63
CA ILE A 12 -8.65 -9.84 28.57
C ILE A 12 -8.65 -9.30 27.15
N SER A 13 -8.32 -10.15 26.17
CA SER A 13 -7.98 -9.78 24.80
C SER A 13 -9.17 -9.91 23.85
N THR A 14 -10.40 -10.06 24.36
CA THR A 14 -11.60 -10.10 23.52
C THR A 14 -12.06 -8.69 23.12
N PHE A 15 -11.19 -7.93 22.46
CA PHE A 15 -11.59 -6.71 21.75
C PHE A 15 -11.73 -7.03 20.27
N LYS A 16 -12.89 -6.67 19.69
CA LYS A 16 -13.14 -6.86 18.27
C LYS A 16 -12.29 -5.87 17.48
N CYS A 17 -11.18 -6.33 16.90
CA CYS A 17 -10.36 -5.51 16.00
C CYS A 17 -10.88 -5.68 14.57
N GLU A 18 -11.67 -4.72 14.09
CA GLU A 18 -12.17 -4.71 12.72
C GLU A 18 -11.59 -3.52 11.95
N VAL A 19 -10.98 -3.81 10.81
CA VAL A 19 -10.53 -2.78 9.87
C VAL A 19 -11.57 -2.70 8.76
N PRO A 20 -12.30 -1.57 8.59
CA PRO A 20 -13.25 -1.44 7.50
C PRO A 20 -12.52 -1.28 6.16
N LEU A 21 -13.10 -1.74 5.05
CA LEU A 21 -12.57 -1.54 3.70
C LEU A 21 -12.27 -0.05 3.43
N ALA A 22 -13.14 0.83 3.91
CA ALA A 22 -13.03 2.28 3.82
C ALA A 22 -11.72 2.84 4.41
N PHE A 23 -11.05 2.10 5.30
CA PHE A 23 -9.74 2.49 5.81
C PHE A 23 -8.73 2.74 4.69
N PHE A 24 -8.76 1.94 3.62
CA PHE A 24 -7.79 2.06 2.52
C PHE A 24 -8.22 3.07 1.45
N THR A 25 -9.52 3.38 1.34
CA THR A 25 -10.08 4.27 0.30
C THR A 25 -10.27 5.71 0.77
N ASP A 26 -10.64 5.90 2.04
CA ASP A 26 -11.08 7.21 2.53
C ASP A 26 -9.94 7.97 3.23
N ASN A 27 -8.96 7.23 3.76
CA ASN A 27 -7.77 7.83 4.34
C ASN A 27 -6.80 8.27 3.23
N GLN A 28 -6.44 9.55 3.26
CA GLN A 28 -5.44 10.11 2.36
C GLN A 28 -4.03 9.84 2.89
N PHE A 29 -3.12 9.48 1.99
CA PHE A 29 -1.73 9.28 2.31
C PHE A 29 -1.08 10.58 2.78
N ASN A 30 -0.63 10.56 4.03
CA ASN A 30 0.17 11.60 4.64
C ASN A 30 1.06 10.93 5.69
N VAL A 31 2.37 10.93 5.42
CA VAL A 31 3.37 10.17 6.18
C VAL A 31 3.42 10.47 7.69
N ASN A 32 2.87 11.63 8.10
CA ASN A 32 2.80 12.02 9.50
C ASN A 32 1.58 11.45 10.24
N THR A 33 0.60 10.88 9.54
CA THR A 33 -0.63 10.36 10.12
C THR A 33 -0.48 8.92 10.62
N VAL A 34 -1.20 8.59 11.69
CA VAL A 34 -1.23 7.21 12.24
C VAL A 34 -1.72 6.21 11.21
N ASN A 35 -2.74 6.55 10.42
CA ASN A 35 -3.32 5.65 9.42
C ASN A 35 -2.31 5.31 8.33
N THR A 36 -1.55 6.32 7.86
CA THR A 36 -0.48 6.08 6.87
C THR A 36 0.64 5.24 7.47
N LYS A 37 1.08 5.51 8.71
CA LYS A 37 2.12 4.71 9.36
C LYS A 37 1.70 3.26 9.60
N THR A 38 0.43 3.04 9.94
CA THR A 38 -0.16 1.71 10.09
C THR A 38 -0.13 0.96 8.77
N PHE A 39 -0.59 1.61 7.69
CA PHE A 39 -0.56 1.07 6.34
C PHE A 39 0.87 0.75 5.84
N ILE A 40 1.83 1.65 6.06
CA ILE A 40 3.24 1.43 5.70
C ILE A 40 3.81 0.23 6.45
N THR A 41 3.54 0.12 7.75
CA THR A 41 4.02 -1.00 8.58
C THR A 41 3.41 -2.32 8.12
N MET A 42 2.12 -2.32 7.78
CA MET A 42 1.44 -3.47 7.19
C MET A 42 2.11 -3.89 5.87
N LEU A 43 2.36 -2.97 4.94
CA LEU A 43 3.06 -3.29 3.70
C LEU A 43 4.50 -3.76 3.94
N ALA A 44 5.20 -3.20 4.92
CA ALA A 44 6.56 -3.60 5.28
C ALA A 44 6.64 -5.06 5.75
N SER A 45 5.56 -5.58 6.36
CA SER A 45 5.48 -7.00 6.74
C SER A 45 5.49 -7.97 5.54
N CYS A 46 5.19 -7.48 4.32
CA CYS A 46 5.20 -8.28 3.10
C CYS A 46 6.58 -8.40 2.42
N SER A 47 7.67 -7.95 3.06
CA SER A 47 9.00 -7.86 2.44
C SER A 47 8.96 -7.11 1.10
N PRO A 48 8.55 -5.83 1.11
CA PRO A 48 8.25 -5.08 -0.10
C PRO A 48 9.49 -4.94 -0.98
N ILE A 49 9.25 -5.02 -2.29
CA ILE A 49 10.23 -4.73 -3.33
C ILE A 49 9.79 -3.47 -4.08
N SER A 50 10.75 -2.79 -4.70
CA SER A 50 10.51 -1.59 -5.49
C SER A 50 9.53 -1.90 -6.61
N PHE A 51 8.45 -1.12 -6.69
CA PHE A 51 7.34 -1.37 -7.61
C PHE A 51 7.74 -1.31 -9.11
N ILE A 52 8.92 -0.77 -9.44
CA ILE A 52 9.49 -0.81 -10.80
C ILE A 52 10.49 -1.94 -10.98
N SER A 53 11.62 -1.85 -10.28
CA SER A 53 12.76 -2.74 -10.56
C SER A 53 12.60 -4.12 -9.95
N GLY A 54 11.68 -4.29 -8.99
CA GLY A 54 11.62 -5.46 -8.14
C GLY A 54 12.83 -5.60 -7.21
N ALA A 55 13.67 -4.58 -7.08
CA ALA A 55 14.80 -4.57 -6.16
C ALA A 55 14.31 -4.48 -4.70
N ASN A 56 15.06 -5.04 -3.76
CA ASN A 56 14.71 -4.95 -2.34
C ASN A 56 14.66 -3.49 -1.87
N VAL A 57 13.68 -3.19 -1.02
CA VAL A 57 13.57 -1.90 -0.33
C VAL A 57 14.31 -2.00 1.00
N ASP A 58 15.19 -1.04 1.28
CA ASP A 58 15.84 -0.94 2.59
C ASP A 58 14.86 -0.36 3.62
N LEU A 59 14.12 -1.24 4.28
CA LEU A 59 13.15 -0.84 5.30
C LEU A 59 13.77 -0.09 6.47
N ALA A 60 15.02 -0.38 6.84
CA ALA A 60 15.68 0.31 7.95
C ALA A 60 15.88 1.80 7.62
N VAL A 61 16.27 2.09 6.38
CA VAL A 61 16.40 3.47 5.88
C VAL A 61 15.02 4.09 5.66
N THR A 62 14.14 3.42 4.90
CA THR A 62 12.84 3.98 4.50
C THR A 62 11.94 4.28 5.70
N LEU A 63 11.83 3.37 6.68
CA LEU A 63 11.00 3.59 7.86
C LEU A 63 11.60 4.62 8.82
N LYS A 64 12.93 4.65 8.96
CA LYS A 64 13.62 5.66 9.78
C LYS A 64 13.45 7.06 9.21
N GLN A 65 13.58 7.22 7.90
CA GLN A 65 13.41 8.52 7.25
C GLN A 65 11.94 8.94 7.18
N SER A 66 11.01 7.98 7.01
CA SER A 66 9.58 8.24 6.89
C SER A 66 9.28 9.41 5.93
N SER A 67 9.98 9.44 4.80
CA SER A 67 9.90 10.51 3.81
C SER A 67 8.86 10.16 2.74
N SER A 68 8.09 11.13 2.28
CA SER A 68 7.17 10.94 1.16
C SER A 68 7.86 10.50 -0.14
N LYS A 69 9.18 10.66 -0.25
CA LYS A 69 9.97 10.28 -1.43
C LYS A 69 10.14 8.76 -1.61
N GLU A 70 9.89 7.98 -0.56
CA GLU A 70 10.03 6.51 -0.57
C GLU A 70 8.71 5.80 -0.94
N PHE A 71 7.65 6.58 -1.14
CA PHE A 71 6.31 6.09 -1.45
C PHE A 71 5.83 6.68 -2.76
N HIS A 72 5.24 5.84 -3.61
CA HIS A 72 4.81 6.25 -4.94
C HIS A 72 3.37 5.81 -5.21
N HIS A 73 2.64 6.64 -5.96
CA HIS A 73 1.34 6.28 -6.50
C HIS A 73 1.49 5.14 -7.53
N ILE A 74 0.73 4.05 -7.39
CA ILE A 74 0.70 2.98 -8.39
C ILE A 74 0.12 3.50 -9.70
N PHE A 75 -1.00 4.22 -9.62
CA PHE A 75 -1.51 5.03 -10.72
C PHE A 75 -1.02 6.48 -10.54
N PRO A 76 -0.15 7.00 -11.43
CA PRO A 76 0.54 8.27 -11.21
C PRO A 76 -0.40 9.48 -11.08
N ASP A 77 -0.06 10.36 -10.14
CA ASP A 77 -0.85 11.57 -9.81
C ASP A 77 -1.15 12.43 -11.04
N LYS A 78 -0.13 12.79 -11.82
CA LYS A 78 -0.31 13.60 -13.04
C LYS A 78 -1.19 12.94 -14.09
N TYR A 79 -1.06 11.62 -14.26
CA TYR A 79 -1.92 10.86 -15.16
C TYR A 79 -3.38 10.97 -14.70
N LEU A 80 -3.65 10.73 -13.42
CA LEU A 80 -5.02 10.78 -12.89
C LEU A 80 -5.62 12.21 -12.92
N GLN A 81 -4.82 13.24 -12.66
CA GLN A 81 -5.25 14.65 -12.80
C GLN A 81 -5.68 14.98 -14.23
N GLN A 82 -4.93 14.52 -15.24
CA GLN A 82 -5.28 14.69 -16.66
C GLN A 82 -6.59 13.98 -17.02
N HIS A 83 -6.97 12.96 -16.26
CA HIS A 83 -8.22 12.22 -16.41
C HIS A 83 -9.32 12.70 -15.44
N GLY A 84 -9.20 13.93 -14.95
CA GLY A 84 -10.26 14.61 -14.18
C GLY A 84 -10.38 14.16 -12.72
N LYS A 85 -9.42 13.39 -12.20
CA LYS A 85 -9.40 13.02 -10.78
C LYS A 85 -8.92 14.17 -9.93
N ILE A 86 -9.59 14.36 -8.80
CA ILE A 86 -9.17 15.34 -7.80
C ILE A 86 -8.31 14.65 -6.74
N ARG A 87 -7.57 15.46 -5.97
CA ARG A 87 -6.62 14.97 -4.95
C ARG A 87 -7.20 13.87 -4.05
N LYS A 88 -8.44 14.02 -3.59
CA LYS A 88 -9.09 13.05 -2.68
C LYS A 88 -9.20 11.64 -3.31
N ASP A 89 -9.36 11.58 -4.63
CA ASP A 89 -9.53 10.34 -5.37
C ASP A 89 -8.17 9.71 -5.70
N ILE A 90 -7.12 10.52 -5.81
CA ILE A 90 -5.75 10.10 -6.19
C ILE A 90 -4.95 9.62 -4.97
N TYR A 91 -5.11 10.30 -3.84
CA TYR A 91 -4.33 10.10 -2.62
C TYR A 91 -4.84 9.02 -1.62
N PRO A 92 -5.85 8.17 -1.88
CA PRO A 92 -6.15 7.05 -0.99
C PRO A 92 -4.92 6.19 -0.70
N LEU A 93 -4.83 5.62 0.51
CA LEU A 93 -3.77 4.66 0.87
C LEU A 93 -3.64 3.54 -0.16
N ALA A 94 -4.76 3.05 -0.67
CA ALA A 94 -4.85 2.01 -1.70
C ALA A 94 -4.14 2.36 -3.01
N ASN A 95 -3.74 3.62 -3.26
CA ASN A 95 -2.97 3.98 -4.44
C ASN A 95 -1.45 4.03 -4.17
N PHE A 96 -0.94 3.76 -2.96
CA PHE A 96 0.49 3.90 -2.68
C PHE A 96 1.23 2.56 -2.56
N CYS A 97 2.51 2.57 -2.93
CA CYS A 97 3.44 1.45 -2.80
C CYS A 97 4.82 1.93 -2.36
N PHE A 98 5.69 0.98 -1.99
CA PHE A 98 7.10 1.27 -1.79
C PHE A 98 7.83 1.43 -3.11
N LEU A 99 8.77 2.37 -3.13
CA LEU A 99 9.65 2.57 -4.25
C LEU A 99 11.03 3.00 -3.77
N ASN A 100 12.08 2.43 -4.34
CA ASN A 100 13.43 2.90 -4.01
C ASN A 100 13.71 4.26 -4.68
N ASN A 101 14.63 5.03 -4.11
CA ASN A 101 14.97 6.36 -4.60
C ASN A 101 15.48 6.36 -6.07
N ALA A 102 16.18 5.30 -6.50
CA ALA A 102 16.70 5.19 -7.87
C ALA A 102 15.58 5.08 -8.91
N ASP A 103 14.50 4.36 -8.59
CA ASP A 103 13.34 4.22 -9.45
C ASP A 103 12.42 5.43 -9.40
N ASN A 104 12.34 6.12 -8.24
CA ASN A 104 11.56 7.35 -8.10
C ASN A 104 11.97 8.42 -9.14
N GLN A 105 13.27 8.54 -9.41
CA GLN A 105 13.77 9.49 -10.42
C GLN A 105 13.40 9.14 -11.86
N LYS A 106 13.06 7.87 -12.15
CA LYS A 106 12.78 7.37 -13.51
C LYS A 106 11.31 7.53 -13.91
N ILE A 107 10.38 7.45 -12.95
CA ILE A 107 8.96 7.26 -13.21
C ILE A 107 8.24 8.55 -13.57
N LYS A 108 8.61 9.68 -12.96
CA LYS A 108 8.06 11.03 -13.22
C LYS A 108 6.54 11.01 -13.48
N ASP A 109 6.13 11.33 -14.71
CA ASP A 109 4.75 11.68 -15.08
C ASP A 109 4.13 10.64 -16.02
N LYS A 110 4.74 9.46 -16.14
CA LYS A 110 4.39 8.46 -17.15
C LYS A 110 3.00 7.88 -16.92
N SER A 111 2.30 7.51 -17.98
CA SER A 111 1.02 6.77 -17.89
C SER A 111 1.25 5.35 -17.35
N PRO A 112 0.23 4.67 -16.79
CA PRO A 112 0.32 3.26 -16.42
C PRO A 112 0.82 2.34 -17.56
N ASP A 113 0.43 2.64 -18.80
CA ASP A 113 0.86 1.89 -20.00
C ASP A 113 2.33 2.11 -20.33
N ASP A 114 2.84 3.34 -20.17
CA ASP A 114 4.27 3.63 -20.33
C ASP A 114 5.08 3.06 -19.16
N TYR A 115 4.47 3.04 -17.98
CA TYR A 115 5.06 2.61 -16.73
C TYR A 115 5.29 1.10 -16.70
N VAL A 116 4.29 0.29 -17.10
CA VAL A 116 4.41 -1.17 -17.12
C VAL A 116 5.53 -1.64 -18.05
N ASN A 117 5.81 -0.88 -19.12
CA ASN A 117 6.92 -1.17 -20.04
C ASN A 117 8.31 -0.95 -19.42
N LEU A 118 8.41 -0.28 -18.27
CA LEU A 118 9.66 -0.15 -17.50
C LEU A 118 9.91 -1.33 -16.56
N ILE A 119 8.90 -2.16 -16.33
CA ILE A 119 8.96 -3.32 -15.45
C ILE A 119 9.38 -4.52 -16.30
N ASN A 120 10.30 -5.33 -15.79
CA ASN A 120 10.57 -6.62 -16.42
C ASN A 120 9.30 -7.48 -16.37
N ALA A 121 8.78 -7.87 -17.53
CA ALA A 121 7.53 -8.62 -17.65
C ALA A 121 7.50 -9.90 -16.78
N THR A 122 8.65 -10.57 -16.61
CA THR A 122 8.76 -11.77 -15.77
C THR A 122 8.69 -11.46 -14.27
N SER A 123 9.00 -10.23 -13.88
CA SER A 123 8.96 -9.76 -12.48
C SER A 123 7.60 -9.20 -12.07
N ILE A 124 6.72 -8.85 -13.03
CA ILE A 124 5.42 -8.22 -12.76
C ILE A 124 4.61 -8.99 -11.72
N PRO A 125 4.39 -10.31 -11.83
CA PRO A 125 3.55 -11.03 -10.87
C PRO A 125 4.07 -10.91 -9.44
N ARG A 126 5.39 -11.09 -9.26
CA ARG A 126 6.06 -10.97 -7.96
C ARG A 126 5.97 -9.55 -7.38
N ILE A 127 6.11 -8.53 -8.22
CA ILE A 127 5.99 -7.13 -7.79
C ILE A 127 4.57 -6.82 -7.32
N LEU A 128 3.56 -7.26 -8.09
CA LEU A 128 2.16 -7.06 -7.73
C LEU A 128 1.81 -7.79 -6.43
N ASP A 129 2.27 -9.04 -6.25
CA ASP A 129 2.07 -9.79 -5.00
C ASP A 129 2.71 -9.07 -3.80
N ALA A 130 3.97 -8.64 -3.92
CA ALA A 130 4.67 -7.95 -2.84
C ALA A 130 4.04 -6.60 -2.48
N ALA A 131 3.43 -5.92 -3.45
CA ALA A 131 2.71 -4.67 -3.26
C ALA A 131 1.22 -4.86 -2.91
N LEU A 132 0.77 -6.11 -2.73
CA LEU A 132 -0.62 -6.48 -2.48
C LEU A 132 -1.58 -5.87 -3.52
N CYS A 133 -1.25 -6.05 -4.80
CA CYS A 133 -2.01 -5.55 -5.94
C CYS A 133 -2.68 -6.69 -6.70
N PRO A 134 -3.82 -6.43 -7.37
CA PRO A 134 -4.43 -7.43 -8.24
C PRO A 134 -3.56 -7.72 -9.47
N GLN A 135 -3.52 -8.96 -9.93
CA GLN A 135 -2.61 -9.39 -11.02
C GLN A 135 -2.92 -8.75 -12.38
N ASP A 136 -4.12 -8.21 -12.55
CA ASP A 136 -4.59 -7.47 -13.72
C ASP A 136 -4.49 -5.93 -13.54
N THR A 137 -3.72 -5.44 -12.55
CA THR A 137 -3.55 -4.00 -12.23
C THR A 137 -3.41 -3.09 -13.45
N PHE A 138 -2.64 -3.51 -14.47
CA PHE A 138 -2.38 -2.72 -15.68
C PHE A 138 -3.40 -2.95 -16.82
N ARG A 139 -4.49 -3.68 -16.58
CA ARG A 139 -5.52 -4.02 -17.57
C ARG A 139 -6.92 -3.55 -17.17
N ILE A 140 -7.06 -3.04 -15.96
CA ILE A 140 -8.34 -2.61 -15.38
C ILE A 140 -8.38 -1.10 -15.19
N SER A 141 -9.59 -0.56 -14.99
CA SER A 141 -9.78 0.86 -14.68
C SER A 141 -9.16 1.22 -13.32
N TYR A 142 -8.88 2.51 -13.11
CA TYR A 142 -8.39 2.98 -11.82
C TYR A 142 -9.38 2.69 -10.69
N GLU A 143 -10.68 2.83 -10.94
CA GLU A 143 -11.74 2.58 -9.98
C GLU A 143 -11.81 1.11 -9.58
N ASP A 144 -11.70 0.20 -10.56
CA ASP A 144 -11.70 -1.24 -10.30
C ASP A 144 -10.41 -1.67 -9.61
N PHE A 145 -9.28 -1.05 -9.94
CA PHE A 145 -8.02 -1.23 -9.24
C PHE A 145 -8.14 -0.85 -7.76
N ILE A 146 -8.66 0.34 -7.44
CA ILE A 146 -8.80 0.79 -6.05
C ILE A 146 -9.70 -0.16 -5.25
N LYS A 147 -10.83 -0.58 -5.82
CA LYS A 147 -11.74 -1.55 -5.16
C LYS A 147 -11.05 -2.89 -4.92
N SER A 148 -10.44 -3.46 -5.96
CA SER A 148 -9.82 -4.78 -5.90
C SER A 148 -8.63 -4.79 -4.93
N ARG A 149 -7.78 -3.76 -5.01
CA ARG A 149 -6.62 -3.62 -4.13
C ARG A 149 -7.05 -3.39 -2.68
N ALA A 150 -8.05 -2.54 -2.42
CA ALA A 150 -8.55 -2.34 -1.06
C ALA A 150 -9.01 -3.66 -0.42
N GLN A 151 -9.66 -4.54 -1.19
CA GLN A 151 -10.07 -5.86 -0.69
C GLN A 151 -8.86 -6.75 -0.37
N ILE A 152 -7.84 -6.80 -1.24
CA ILE A 152 -6.60 -7.56 -0.99
C ILE A 152 -5.89 -7.06 0.27
N LEU A 153 -5.81 -5.73 0.45
CA LEU A 153 -5.21 -5.11 1.63
C LEU A 153 -6.00 -5.45 2.91
N LEU A 154 -7.33 -5.44 2.84
CA LEU A 154 -8.20 -5.84 3.93
C LEU A 154 -7.99 -7.31 4.30
N ASP A 155 -8.05 -8.22 3.33
CA ASP A 155 -7.87 -9.66 3.55
C ASP A 155 -6.50 -9.98 4.15
N TYR A 156 -5.45 -9.27 3.71
CA TYR A 156 -4.13 -9.37 4.31
C TYR A 156 -4.11 -8.86 5.75
N THR A 157 -4.72 -7.71 6.02
CA THR A 157 -4.79 -7.11 7.36
C THR A 157 -5.54 -8.00 8.33
N THR A 158 -6.69 -8.54 7.92
CA THR A 158 -7.50 -9.45 8.73
C THR A 158 -6.69 -10.67 9.15
N ARG A 159 -5.85 -11.22 8.27
CA ARG A 159 -4.95 -12.34 8.60
C ARG A 159 -3.82 -11.97 9.56
N LEU A 160 -3.40 -10.70 9.62
CA LEU A 160 -2.37 -10.25 10.56
C LEU A 160 -2.90 -10.03 11.98
N ILE A 161 -4.19 -9.72 12.11
CA ILE A 161 -4.83 -9.38 13.39
C ILE A 161 -5.72 -10.50 13.96
N SER A 162 -5.93 -11.57 13.18
CA SER A 162 -6.57 -12.82 13.59
C SER A 162 -5.58 -13.77 14.24
#